data_AF-A0A800G4P6-F1
#
_entry.id   AF-A0A800G4P6-F1
#
_cell.length_a   1.000
_cell.length_b   1.000
_cell.length_c   1.000
_cell.angle_alpha   90.00
_cell.angle_beta   90.00
_cell.angle_gamma   90.00
#
_symmetry.space_group_name_H-M   'P 1'
#
loop_
_entity.id
_entity.type
_entity.pdbx_description
1 polymer ?
#
loop_
_entity_poly.entity_id
_entity_poly.type
_entity_poly.pdbx_seq_one_letter_code
_entity_poly.pdbx_strand_id
1 'polypeptide(L)'
;MHGQPERPFRESDLKDPAYRLRLLRKLNCLFAVLEVANARVKRALAQPDSDLESLSRIKTNLGSTMDVCRRAKGALERQEALPEGLPENLAAIARGRSQRLPEGARVEMRSRAEFECFSAMGPILRDELEACDMDRLIQRLQP
;
A
#
# COMPACT_ATOMS: atom_id res chain seq x y z
N MET A 1 12.29 27.17 -20.13
CA MET A 1 11.72 26.31 -19.07
C MET A 1 12.86 25.48 -18.48
N HIS A 2 13.58 26.05 -17.51
CA HIS A 2 14.73 25.38 -16.90
C HIS A 2 14.22 24.30 -15.92
N GLY A 3 14.42 23.03 -16.28
CA GLY A 3 14.22 21.93 -15.35
C GLY A 3 15.25 22.06 -14.24
N GLN A 4 14.80 22.39 -13.02
CA GLN A 4 15.68 22.33 -11.85
C GLN A 4 16.25 20.91 -11.75
N PRO A 5 17.55 20.76 -11.44
CA PRO A 5 18.15 19.43 -11.28
C PRO A 5 17.34 18.67 -10.23
N GLU A 6 16.71 17.56 -10.66
CA GLU A 6 16.01 16.67 -9.74
C GLU A 6 17.02 16.24 -8.68
N ARG A 7 16.74 16.60 -7.43
CA ARG A 7 17.51 16.10 -6.29
C ARG A 7 17.50 14.56 -6.37
N PRO A 8 18.61 13.89 -6.03
CA PRO A 8 18.66 12.43 -6.02
C PRO A 8 17.49 11.88 -5.21
N PHE A 9 16.80 10.86 -5.76
CA PHE A 9 15.70 10.18 -5.08
C PHE A 9 16.14 9.70 -3.70
N ARG A 10 15.35 10.00 -2.67
CA ARG A 10 15.47 9.41 -1.35
C ARG A 10 14.18 8.68 -1.01
N GLU A 11 14.29 7.53 -0.35
CA GLU A 11 13.12 6.75 0.06
C GLU A 11 12.19 7.54 1.00
N SER A 12 12.74 8.49 1.75
CA SER A 12 12.01 9.47 2.57
C SER A 12 11.05 10.35 1.77
N ASP A 13 11.32 10.60 0.48
CA ASP A 13 10.51 11.46 -0.38
C ASP A 13 9.11 10.85 -0.64
N LEU A 14 8.98 9.52 -0.52
CA LEU A 14 7.71 8.82 -0.64
C LEU A 14 6.74 9.13 0.51
N LYS A 15 7.23 9.71 1.63
CA LYS A 15 6.40 10.19 2.73
C LYS A 15 5.73 11.54 2.43
N ASP A 16 6.22 12.30 1.45
CA ASP A 16 5.59 13.55 1.00
C ASP A 16 4.39 13.22 0.07
N PRO A 17 3.14 13.53 0.47
CA PRO A 17 1.96 13.28 -0.35
C PRO A 17 2.02 13.98 -1.72
N ALA A 18 2.62 15.18 -1.79
CA ALA A 18 2.72 15.93 -3.03
C ALA A 18 3.75 15.31 -3.99
N TYR A 19 4.86 14.80 -3.47
CA TYR A 19 5.82 14.01 -4.25
C TYR A 19 5.20 12.71 -4.77
N ARG A 20 4.49 11.96 -3.92
CA ARG A 20 3.80 10.72 -4.29
C ARG A 20 2.75 10.95 -5.38
N LEU A 21 1.93 11.98 -5.26
CA LEU A 21 0.93 12.34 -6.28
C LEU A 21 1.59 12.70 -7.62
N ARG A 22 2.71 13.44 -7.60
CA ARG A 22 3.50 13.73 -8.80
C ARG A 22 4.03 12.45 -9.44
N LEU A 23 4.54 11.52 -8.63
CA LEU A 23 5.07 10.24 -9.12
C LEU A 23 3.96 9.34 -9.69
N LEU A 24 2.79 9.29 -9.04
CA LEU A 24 1.59 8.61 -9.57
C LEU A 24 1.15 9.18 -10.91
N ARG A 25 1.16 10.52 -11.08
CA ARG A 25 0.86 11.15 -12.38
C ARG A 25 1.88 10.75 -13.44
N LYS A 26 3.18 10.82 -13.13
CA LYS A 26 4.25 10.36 -14.03
C LYS A 26 4.06 8.90 -14.44
N LEU A 27 3.71 8.05 -13.47
CA LEU A 27 3.47 6.62 -13.68
C LEU A 27 2.22 6.35 -14.55
N ASN A 28 1.12 7.06 -14.32
CA ASN A 28 -0.09 6.95 -15.14
C ASN A 28 0.15 7.41 -16.59
N CYS A 29 0.93 8.48 -16.81
CA CYS A 29 1.34 8.88 -18.15
C CYS A 29 2.19 7.79 -18.84
N LEU A 30 3.14 7.19 -18.12
CA LEU A 30 3.95 6.09 -18.65
C LEU A 30 3.09 4.88 -19.02
N PHE A 31 2.11 4.53 -18.19
CA PHE A 31 1.14 3.47 -18.49
C PHE A 31 0.42 3.69 -19.82
N ALA A 32 -0.13 4.88 -20.03
CA ALA A 32 -0.85 5.21 -21.26
C ALA A 32 0.03 5.04 -22.51
N VAL A 33 1.29 5.48 -22.42
CA VAL A 33 2.26 5.32 -23.52
C VAL A 33 2.58 3.84 -23.79
N LEU A 34 2.80 3.05 -22.74
CA LEU A 34 3.08 1.62 -22.86
C LEU A 34 1.88 0.85 -23.45
N GLU A 35 0.65 1.21 -23.09
CA GLU A 35 -0.56 0.61 -23.66
C GLU A 35 -0.68 0.88 -25.16
N VAL A 36 -0.46 2.13 -25.58
CA VAL A 36 -0.44 2.50 -27.00
C VAL A 36 0.66 1.76 -27.75
N ALA A 37 1.86 1.67 -27.17
CA ALA A 37 2.97 0.92 -27.77
C ALA A 37 2.62 -0.56 -27.93
N ASN A 38 2.03 -1.19 -26.91
CA ASN A 38 1.63 -2.59 -26.96
C ASN A 38 0.53 -2.83 -28.01
N ALA A 39 -0.45 -1.92 -28.12
CA ALA A 39 -1.47 -1.98 -29.16
C ALA A 39 -0.87 -1.86 -30.57
N ARG A 40 0.12 -0.97 -30.77
CA ARG A 40 0.85 -0.84 -32.04
C ARG A 40 1.63 -2.11 -32.39
N VAL A 41 2.32 -2.72 -31.43
CA VAL A 41 3.06 -3.97 -31.64
C VAL A 41 2.11 -5.12 -31.99
N LYS A 42 0.94 -5.21 -31.34
CA LYS A 42 -0.08 -6.21 -31.70
C LYS A 42 -0.59 -6.04 -33.13
N ARG A 43 -0.80 -4.81 -33.58
CA ARG A 43 -1.19 -4.52 -34.97
C ARG A 43 -0.08 -4.86 -35.96
N ALA A 44 1.16 -4.51 -35.62
CA ALA A 44 2.33 -4.84 -36.43
C ALA A 44 2.43 -6.36 -36.58
N LEU A 45 2.35 -7.14 -35.51
CA LEU A 45 2.37 -8.61 -35.56
C LEU A 45 1.30 -9.26 -36.45
N ALA A 46 0.21 -8.55 -36.78
CA ALA A 46 -0.84 -9.05 -37.66
C ALA A 46 -0.56 -8.80 -39.15
N GLN A 47 0.50 -8.07 -39.50
CA GLN A 47 0.87 -7.79 -40.89
C GLN A 47 1.72 -8.93 -41.47
N PRO A 48 1.54 -9.28 -42.75
CA PRO A 48 2.20 -10.45 -43.36
C PRO A 48 3.73 -10.34 -43.50
N ASP A 49 4.31 -9.13 -43.50
CA ASP A 49 5.75 -8.89 -43.70
C ASP A 49 6.49 -8.43 -42.42
N SER A 50 5.94 -8.79 -41.27
CA SER A 50 6.43 -8.32 -39.98
C SER A 50 7.66 -9.08 -39.51
N ASP A 51 8.64 -8.38 -38.93
CA ASP A 51 9.70 -9.01 -38.15
C ASP A 51 9.12 -9.56 -36.82
N LEU A 52 8.61 -10.78 -36.89
CA LEU A 52 7.93 -11.47 -35.79
C LEU A 52 8.84 -11.64 -34.56
N GLU A 53 10.13 -11.88 -34.77
CA GLU A 53 11.07 -12.12 -33.67
C GLU A 53 11.32 -10.83 -32.88
N SER A 54 11.67 -9.76 -33.57
CA SER A 54 11.89 -8.44 -32.95
C SER A 54 10.62 -7.94 -32.27
N LEU A 55 9.46 -8.04 -32.94
CA LEU A 55 8.18 -7.60 -32.37
C LEU A 55 7.74 -8.44 -31.17
N SER A 56 8.02 -9.75 -31.16
CA SER A 56 7.76 -10.61 -30.00
C SER A 56 8.62 -10.20 -28.79
N ARG A 57 9.92 -9.93 -29.00
CA ARG A 57 10.80 -9.41 -27.95
C ARG A 57 10.33 -8.06 -27.40
N ILE A 58 9.94 -7.14 -28.29
CA ILE A 58 9.40 -5.83 -27.89
C ILE A 58 8.12 -6.02 -27.06
N LYS A 59 7.20 -6.89 -27.48
CA LYS A 59 5.97 -7.19 -26.74
C LYS A 59 6.26 -7.71 -25.34
N THR A 60 7.22 -8.64 -25.20
CA THR A 60 7.64 -9.17 -23.90
C THR A 60 8.22 -8.08 -23.00
N ASN A 61 9.10 -7.23 -23.53
CA ASN A 61 9.68 -6.12 -22.78
C ASN A 61 8.60 -5.12 -22.32
N LEU A 62 7.69 -4.73 -23.20
CA LEU A 62 6.57 -3.85 -22.86
C LEU A 62 5.66 -4.47 -21.77
N GLY A 63 5.40 -5.78 -21.85
CA GLY A 63 4.67 -6.53 -20.82
C GLY A 63 5.37 -6.48 -19.46
N SER A 64 6.65 -6.84 -19.42
CA SER A 64 7.47 -6.80 -18.20
C SER A 64 7.53 -5.40 -17.58
N THR A 65 7.68 -4.35 -18.40
CA THR A 65 7.68 -2.97 -17.93
C THR A 65 6.31 -2.56 -17.38
N MET A 66 5.21 -2.95 -18.02
CA MET A 66 3.86 -2.71 -17.49
C MET A 66 3.66 -3.37 -16.12
N ASP A 67 4.15 -4.59 -15.91
CA ASP A 67 4.01 -5.29 -14.64
C ASP A 67 4.82 -4.64 -13.50
N VAL A 68 6.01 -4.11 -13.82
CA VAL A 68 6.76 -3.27 -12.86
C VAL A 68 5.98 -2.00 -12.54
N CYS A 69 5.41 -1.32 -13.53
CA CYS A 69 4.62 -0.12 -13.31
C CYS A 69 3.36 -0.41 -12.46
N ARG A 70 2.71 -1.57 -12.63
CA ARG A 70 1.52 -1.97 -11.84
C ARG A 70 1.88 -2.15 -10.37
N ARG A 71 2.99 -2.83 -10.11
CA ARG A 71 3.51 -3.03 -8.75
C ARG A 71 3.89 -1.71 -8.09
N ALA A 72 4.56 -0.82 -8.83
CA ALA A 72 4.90 0.52 -8.35
C ALA A 72 3.64 1.34 -8.03
N LYS A 73 2.62 1.29 -8.89
CA LYS A 73 1.34 1.98 -8.67
C LYS A 73 0.67 1.49 -7.39
N GLY A 74 0.54 0.16 -7.23
CA GLY A 74 -0.02 -0.42 -6.01
C GLY A 74 0.79 -0.08 -4.74
N ALA A 75 2.12 0.03 -4.83
CA ALA A 75 2.94 0.48 -3.70
C ALA A 75 2.70 1.94 -3.32
N LEU A 76 2.45 2.81 -4.31
CA LEU A 76 2.13 4.22 -4.09
C LEU A 76 0.67 4.44 -3.64
N GLU A 77 -0.26 3.54 -4.00
CA GLU A 77 -1.68 3.63 -3.65
C GLU A 77 -2.00 3.04 -2.26
N ARG A 78 -1.33 1.95 -1.83
CA ARG A 78 -1.60 1.23 -0.57
C ARG A 78 -1.34 2.01 0.73
N GLN A 79 -1.07 3.31 0.67
CA GLN A 79 -0.97 4.21 1.83
C GLN A 79 -2.19 5.14 1.98
N GLU A 80 -3.32 4.89 1.30
CA GLU A 80 -4.59 5.63 1.48
C GLU A 80 -5.74 4.69 1.92
N ALA A 81 -6.35 5.00 3.07
CA ALA A 81 -7.64 4.57 3.65
C ALA A 81 -8.08 3.09 3.56
N LEU A 82 -8.78 2.62 4.61
CA LEU A 82 -9.33 1.26 4.66
C LEU A 82 -10.25 0.99 3.45
N PRO A 83 -10.15 -0.21 2.82
CA PRO A 83 -10.93 -0.56 1.64
C PRO A 83 -12.45 -0.40 1.83
N GLU A 84 -13.15 0.14 0.83
CA GLU A 84 -14.61 0.05 0.78
C GLU A 84 -15.02 -1.43 0.65
N GLY A 85 -15.90 -1.88 1.54
CA GLY A 85 -16.32 -3.30 1.61
C GLY A 85 -15.60 -4.13 2.66
N LEU A 86 -14.85 -3.53 3.60
CA LEU A 86 -14.36 -4.27 4.77
C LEU A 86 -15.54 -4.93 5.52
N PRO A 87 -15.42 -6.20 5.93
CA PRO A 87 -16.37 -6.83 6.84
C PRO A 87 -16.65 -5.93 8.04
N GLU A 88 -17.93 -5.82 8.41
CA GLU A 88 -18.42 -4.79 9.33
C GLU A 88 -17.71 -4.83 10.70
N ASN A 89 -17.29 -6.03 11.13
CA ASN A 89 -16.49 -6.26 12.34
C ASN A 89 -15.09 -5.62 12.26
N LEU A 90 -14.38 -5.77 11.15
CA LEU A 90 -13.04 -5.18 10.95
C LEU A 90 -13.14 -3.67 10.76
N ALA A 91 -14.17 -3.21 10.04
CA ALA A 91 -14.47 -1.79 9.91
C ALA A 91 -14.86 -1.18 11.26
N ALA A 92 -15.51 -1.93 12.15
CA ALA A 92 -15.86 -1.48 13.50
C ALA A 92 -14.66 -1.42 14.43
N ILE A 93 -13.74 -2.40 14.38
CA ILE A 93 -12.48 -2.38 15.14
C ILE A 93 -11.62 -1.18 14.71
N ALA A 94 -11.44 -0.98 13.41
CA ALA A 94 -10.63 0.12 12.89
C ALA A 94 -11.25 1.50 13.15
N ARG A 95 -12.58 1.58 13.32
CA ARG A 95 -13.31 2.79 13.72
C ARG A 95 -13.45 2.94 15.25
N GLY A 96 -12.83 2.06 16.04
CA GLY A 96 -12.88 2.09 17.51
C GLY A 96 -14.25 1.78 18.12
N ARG A 97 -15.17 1.15 17.37
CA ARG A 97 -16.56 0.90 17.79
C ARG A 97 -16.83 -0.52 18.28
N SER A 98 -15.91 -1.46 18.08
CA SER A 98 -16.10 -2.83 18.58
C SER A 98 -15.64 -2.93 20.03
N GLN A 99 -16.60 -3.06 20.96
CA GLN A 99 -16.33 -3.39 22.37
C GLN A 99 -16.17 -4.90 22.60
N ARG A 100 -16.39 -5.73 21.59
CA ARG A 100 -16.23 -7.18 21.68
C ARG A 100 -14.94 -7.63 21.02
N LEU A 101 -14.21 -8.50 21.74
CA LEU A 101 -13.02 -9.17 21.24
C LEU A 101 -13.36 -9.97 19.97
N PRO A 102 -12.47 -9.97 18.96
CA PRO A 102 -12.69 -10.70 17.72
C PRO A 102 -12.78 -12.21 17.96
N GLU A 103 -13.49 -12.90 17.08
CA GLU A 103 -13.60 -14.35 17.10
C GLU A 103 -12.21 -14.97 16.89
N GLY A 104 -11.68 -15.64 17.92
CA GLY A 104 -10.30 -16.14 17.95
C GLY A 104 -9.43 -15.53 19.05
N ALA A 105 -9.77 -14.36 19.61
CA ALA A 105 -8.98 -13.73 20.69
C ALA A 105 -8.85 -14.61 21.95
N ARG A 106 -9.80 -15.52 22.17
CA ARG A 106 -9.76 -16.49 23.28
C ARG A 106 -8.71 -17.59 23.10
N VAL A 107 -8.32 -17.86 21.86
CA VAL A 107 -7.34 -18.91 21.51
C VAL A 107 -5.92 -18.48 21.86
N GLU A 108 -5.66 -17.16 21.90
CA GLU A 108 -4.33 -16.60 22.16
C GLU A 108 -4.01 -16.44 23.66
N MET A 109 -4.99 -16.66 24.55
CA MET A 109 -4.82 -16.48 25.98
C MET A 109 -4.37 -17.76 26.67
N ARG A 110 -3.45 -17.62 27.63
CA ARG A 110 -2.82 -18.75 28.33
C ARG A 110 -3.65 -19.25 29.50
N SER A 111 -4.61 -18.47 30.00
CA SER A 111 -5.50 -18.89 31.08
C SER A 111 -6.86 -18.19 31.09
N ARG A 112 -7.83 -18.75 31.84
CA ARG A 112 -9.15 -18.14 32.04
C ARG A 112 -9.09 -16.83 32.85
N ALA A 113 -8.23 -16.77 33.86
CA ALA A 113 -8.04 -15.57 34.66
C ALA A 113 -7.51 -14.40 33.81
N GLU A 114 -6.61 -14.71 32.87
CA GLU A 114 -6.11 -13.74 31.89
C GLU A 114 -7.25 -13.23 30.99
N PHE A 115 -8.12 -14.12 30.50
CA PHE A 115 -9.30 -13.72 29.72
C PHE A 115 -10.27 -12.81 30.48
N GLU A 116 -10.54 -13.13 31.75
CA GLU A 116 -11.44 -12.31 32.59
C GLU A 116 -10.83 -10.93 32.85
N CYS A 117 -9.51 -10.85 33.08
CA CYS A 117 -8.79 -9.59 33.22
C CYS A 117 -8.85 -8.73 31.94
N PHE A 118 -8.51 -9.31 30.78
CA PHE A 118 -8.54 -8.58 29.51
C PHE A 118 -9.96 -8.16 29.09
N SER A 119 -10.97 -8.97 29.40
CA SER A 119 -12.36 -8.62 29.13
C SER A 119 -12.84 -7.45 29.98
N ALA A 120 -12.33 -7.30 31.21
CA ALA A 120 -12.70 -6.21 32.11
C ALA A 120 -12.03 -4.87 31.78
N MET A 121 -10.86 -4.88 31.14
CA MET A 121 -10.11 -3.65 30.81
C MET A 121 -10.73 -2.84 29.66
N GLY A 122 -11.55 -3.46 28.80
CA GLY A 122 -12.20 -2.77 27.68
C GLY A 122 -11.22 -2.33 26.58
N PRO A 123 -11.71 -1.58 25.56
CA PRO A 123 -10.88 -1.11 24.46
C PRO A 123 -9.97 0.05 24.91
N ILE A 124 -8.74 0.08 24.39
CA ILE A 124 -7.83 1.22 24.58
C ILE A 124 -8.34 2.40 23.76
N LEU A 125 -8.64 3.51 24.43
CA LEU A 125 -9.14 4.72 23.81
C LEU A 125 -7.99 5.62 23.33
N ARG A 126 -8.28 6.46 22.34
CA ARG A 126 -7.29 7.38 21.76
C ARG A 126 -6.77 8.38 22.79
N ASP A 127 -7.65 8.91 23.61
CA ASP A 127 -7.28 9.90 24.63
C ASP A 127 -6.37 9.28 25.70
N GLU A 128 -6.52 7.97 25.98
CA GLU A 128 -5.63 7.24 26.89
C GLU A 128 -4.23 7.06 26.29
N LEU A 129 -4.13 6.87 24.97
CA LEU A 129 -2.85 6.82 24.26
C LEU A 129 -2.16 8.17 24.21
N GLU A 130 -2.92 9.24 23.93
CA GLU A 130 -2.39 10.60 23.83
C GLU A 130 -1.99 11.16 25.19
N ALA A 131 -2.69 10.78 26.26
CA ALA A 131 -2.32 11.11 27.64
C ALA A 131 -1.21 10.20 28.19
N CYS A 132 -0.83 9.12 27.47
CA CYS A 132 0.21 8.21 27.92
C CYS A 132 1.59 8.82 27.68
N ASP A 133 2.36 8.99 28.76
CA ASP A 133 3.77 9.37 28.68
C ASP A 133 4.60 8.14 28.23
N MET A 134 4.72 8.02 26.91
CA MET A 134 5.41 6.91 26.26
C MET A 134 6.89 6.86 26.62
N ASP A 135 7.54 8.00 26.82
CA ASP A 135 8.98 8.06 27.16
C ASP A 135 9.22 7.49 28.56
N ARG A 136 8.37 7.83 29.52
CA ARG A 136 8.42 7.26 30.87
C ARG A 136 8.05 5.78 30.88
N LEU A 137 7.10 5.36 30.05
CA LEU A 137 6.73 3.95 29.93
C LEU A 137 7.89 3.11 29.37
N ILE A 138 8.56 3.61 28.34
CA ILE A 138 9.72 2.96 27.72
C ILE A 138 10.86 2.78 28.75
N GLN A 139 11.16 3.82 29.54
CA GLN A 139 12.18 3.75 30.57
C GLN A 139 11.89 2.69 31.64
N ARG A 140 10.61 2.43 31.96
CA ARG A 140 10.21 1.42 32.94
C ARG A 140 10.23 -0.01 32.42
N LEU A 141 10.08 -0.18 31.10
CA LEU A 141 10.04 -1.50 30.44
C LEU A 141 11.42 -1.97 29.98
N GLN A 142 12.42 -1.09 30.02
CA GLN A 142 13.81 -1.48 29.86
C GLN A 142 14.29 -2.15 31.16
N PRO A 143 14.90 -3.35 31.09
CA PRO A 143 15.42 -4.07 32.26
C PRO A 143 16.61 -3.36 32.90
#